data_AF-A0A6C0J4V6-F1
#
_entry.id   AF-A0A6C0J4V6-F1
#
_cell.length_a   1.000
_cell.length_b   1.000
_cell.length_c   1.000
_cell.angle_alpha   90.00
_cell.angle_beta   90.00
_cell.angle_gamma   90.00
#
_symmetry.space_group_name_H-M   'P 1'
#
loop_
_entity.id
_entity.type
_entity.pdbx_description
1 polymer ?
#
loop_
_entity_poly.entity_id
_entity_poly.type
_entity_poly.pdbx_seq_one_letter_code
_entity_poly.pdbx_strand_id
1 'polypeptide(L)'
;MRYIGSLIINLLIFVLITIIYLYTNKLEEIGCDCSNNPDRVFIKTYSIISLVFLLFTAFVSIEVVGKMMGSVIAMVYSLLILVFYMIFIYYIYTTFTYVRYLINEKCKCSEDISREIIMMGTFIELVLFFVTILTMIIIPVLTNSFSYVIENIENVEKDIKSDIYNPVSSLSKSPKKLMKSSKDINKFLKKSSKDLKKLSR
;
A
#
# COMPACT_ATOMS: atom_id res chain seq x y z
N MET A 1 -12.34 0.97 12.57
CA MET A 1 -11.95 2.05 11.62
C MET A 1 -11.10 1.55 10.45
N ARG A 2 -10.08 0.70 10.65
CA ARG A 2 -9.21 0.12 9.59
C ARG A 2 -9.97 -0.54 8.43
N TYR A 3 -11.01 -1.32 8.75
CA TYR A 3 -11.85 -2.00 7.74
C TYR A 3 -12.74 -1.01 6.96
N ILE A 4 -13.20 0.06 7.61
CA ILE A 4 -14.15 1.02 7.03
C ILE A 4 -13.45 1.90 5.98
N GLY A 5 -12.25 2.40 6.27
CA GLY A 5 -11.49 3.22 5.32
C GLY A 5 -11.12 2.45 4.05
N SER A 6 -10.62 1.22 4.21
CA SER A 6 -10.32 0.34 3.06
C SER A 6 -11.58 -0.05 2.29
N LEU A 7 -12.72 -0.28 2.97
CA LEU A 7 -14.00 -0.54 2.30
C LEU A 7 -14.46 0.64 1.45
N ILE A 8 -14.36 1.87 1.98
CA ILE A 8 -14.77 3.08 1.25
C ILE A 8 -13.90 3.26 0.00
N ILE A 9 -12.58 3.10 0.11
CA ILE A 9 -11.68 3.23 -1.04
C ILE A 9 -11.99 2.14 -2.08
N ASN A 10 -12.13 0.88 -1.67
CA ASN A 10 -12.46 -0.21 -2.58
C ASN A 10 -13.84 -0.01 -3.25
N LEU A 11 -14.81 0.55 -2.53
CA LEU A 11 -16.13 0.89 -3.06
C LEU A 11 -16.03 2.01 -4.12
N LEU A 12 -15.22 3.04 -3.87
CA LEU A 12 -14.99 4.11 -4.85
C LEU A 12 -14.31 3.58 -6.12
N ILE A 13 -13.28 2.74 -5.97
CA ILE A 13 -12.64 2.07 -7.11
C ILE A 13 -13.66 1.21 -7.87
N PHE A 14 -14.48 0.42 -7.16
CA PHE A 14 -15.53 -0.40 -7.75
C PHE A 14 -16.51 0.42 -8.59
N VAL A 15 -16.96 1.57 -8.09
CA VAL A 15 -17.85 2.48 -8.82
C VAL A 15 -17.17 3.04 -10.08
N LEU A 16 -15.91 3.48 -9.98
CA LEU A 16 -15.16 4.01 -11.13
C LEU A 16 -14.98 2.97 -12.23
N ILE A 17 -14.57 1.74 -11.88
CA ILE A 17 -14.44 0.62 -12.84
C ILE A 17 -15.79 0.33 -13.49
N THR A 18 -16.88 0.37 -12.73
CA THR A 18 -18.24 0.16 -13.25
C THR A 18 -18.60 1.23 -14.29
N ILE A 19 -18.28 2.51 -14.05
CA ILE A 19 -18.54 3.59 -15.00
C ILE A 19 -17.74 3.36 -16.30
N ILE A 20 -16.47 2.98 -16.21
CA ILE A 20 -15.62 2.68 -17.37
C ILE A 20 -16.17 1.51 -18.17
N TYR A 21 -16.60 0.44 -17.49
CA TYR A 21 -17.24 -0.71 -18.11
C TYR A 21 -18.53 -0.33 -18.86
N LEU A 22 -19.42 0.42 -18.21
CA LEU A 22 -20.69 0.84 -18.83
C LEU A 22 -20.46 1.71 -20.07
N TYR A 23 -19.49 2.62 -20.01
CA TYR A 23 -19.15 3.44 -21.16
C TYR A 23 -18.56 2.64 -22.32
N THR A 24 -17.61 1.76 -22.05
CA THR A 24 -17.00 0.91 -23.09
C THR A 24 -18.03 -0.04 -23.72
N ASN A 25 -18.95 -0.59 -22.91
CA ASN A 25 -20.04 -1.41 -23.41
C ASN A 25 -21.05 -0.61 -24.25
N LYS A 26 -21.40 0.62 -23.84
CA LYS A 26 -22.25 1.52 -24.62
C LYS A 26 -21.66 1.81 -26.01
N LEU A 27 -20.34 2.06 -26.10
CA LEU A 27 -19.67 2.30 -27.37
C LEU A 27 -19.73 1.10 -28.32
N GLU A 28 -19.68 -0.12 -27.77
CA GLU A 28 -19.82 -1.37 -28.52
C GLU A 28 -21.26 -1.60 -28.99
N GLU A 29 -22.24 -1.37 -28.12
CA GLU A 29 -23.68 -1.55 -28.44
C GLU A 29 -24.16 -0.61 -29.54
N ILE A 30 -23.65 0.64 -29.57
CA ILE A 30 -23.97 1.61 -30.62
C ILE A 30 -23.22 1.29 -31.94
N GLY A 31 -22.32 0.31 -31.93
CA GLY A 31 -21.56 -0.11 -33.12
C GLY A 31 -20.56 0.94 -33.57
N CYS A 32 -19.90 1.63 -32.63
CA CYS A 32 -19.05 2.73 -33.00
C CYS A 32 -17.68 2.28 -33.55
N ASP A 33 -17.49 2.41 -34.85
CA ASP A 33 -16.30 1.96 -35.57
C ASP A 33 -14.99 2.59 -35.10
N CYS A 34 -14.97 3.90 -34.85
CA CYS A 34 -13.77 4.61 -34.36
C CYS A 34 -13.28 4.10 -33.00
N SER A 35 -14.16 3.43 -32.24
CA SER A 35 -13.88 2.93 -30.89
C SER A 35 -13.44 1.47 -30.93
N ASN A 36 -13.45 0.86 -32.11
CA ASN A 36 -13.07 -0.52 -32.32
C ASN A 36 -11.54 -0.65 -32.27
N ASN A 37 -11.03 -0.83 -31.07
CA ASN A 37 -9.60 -0.94 -30.77
C ASN A 37 -9.40 -2.15 -29.82
N PRO A 38 -8.33 -2.96 -29.96
CA PRO A 38 -7.99 -4.03 -29.00
C PRO A 38 -7.98 -3.56 -27.54
N ASP A 39 -7.62 -2.30 -27.27
CA ASP A 39 -7.63 -1.71 -25.94
C ASP A 39 -9.03 -1.74 -25.31
N ARG A 40 -10.09 -1.54 -26.10
CA ARG A 40 -11.49 -1.61 -25.64
C ARG A 40 -11.83 -3.00 -25.08
N VAL A 41 -11.38 -4.05 -25.79
CA VAL A 41 -11.63 -5.44 -25.39
C VAL A 41 -10.91 -5.73 -24.07
N PHE A 42 -9.64 -5.33 -23.97
CA PHE A 42 -8.87 -5.51 -22.75
C PHE A 42 -9.51 -4.77 -21.55
N ILE A 43 -9.87 -3.50 -21.71
CA ILE A 43 -10.52 -2.68 -20.68
C ILE A 43 -11.80 -3.39 -20.21
N LYS A 44 -12.68 -3.79 -21.12
CA LYS A 44 -13.95 -4.46 -20.79
C LYS A 44 -13.73 -5.76 -20.02
N THR A 45 -12.86 -6.64 -20.51
CA THR A 45 -12.56 -7.92 -19.87
C THR A 45 -11.95 -7.73 -18.49
N TYR A 46 -10.98 -6.82 -18.37
CA TYR A 46 -10.34 -6.54 -17.09
C TYR A 46 -11.29 -5.89 -16.09
N SER A 47 -12.17 -4.99 -16.52
CA SER A 47 -13.19 -4.38 -15.64
C SER A 47 -14.09 -5.46 -15.03
N ILE A 48 -14.58 -6.42 -15.81
CA ILE A 48 -15.42 -7.52 -15.28
C ILE A 48 -14.65 -8.35 -14.25
N ILE A 49 -13.43 -8.79 -14.60
CA ILE A 49 -12.58 -9.58 -13.70
C ILE A 49 -12.32 -8.81 -12.40
N SER A 50 -12.05 -7.52 -12.51
CA SER A 50 -11.76 -6.64 -11.37
C SER A 50 -12.96 -6.45 -10.46
N LEU A 51 -14.17 -6.28 -11.00
CA LEU A 51 -15.38 -6.16 -10.18
C LEU A 51 -15.63 -7.43 -9.37
N VAL A 52 -15.47 -8.61 -9.98
CA VAL A 52 -15.57 -9.91 -9.28
C VAL A 52 -14.48 -10.05 -8.21
N PHE A 53 -13.24 -9.68 -8.55
CA PHE A 53 -12.12 -9.76 -7.64
C PHE A 53 -12.25 -8.83 -6.44
N LEU A 54 -12.69 -7.59 -6.64
CA LEU A 54 -12.94 -6.63 -5.57
C LEU A 54 -14.06 -7.09 -4.64
N LEU A 55 -15.14 -7.67 -5.18
CA LEU A 55 -16.18 -8.28 -4.36
C LEU A 55 -15.63 -9.45 -3.53
N PHE A 56 -14.88 -10.36 -4.17
CA PHE A 56 -14.29 -11.50 -3.47
C PHE A 56 -13.36 -11.06 -2.33
N THR A 57 -12.43 -10.15 -2.61
CA THR A 57 -11.45 -9.64 -1.64
C THR A 57 -12.08 -8.79 -0.53
N ALA A 58 -13.26 -8.19 -0.77
CA ALA A 58 -13.99 -7.46 0.28
C ALA A 58 -14.49 -8.39 1.40
N PHE A 59 -14.83 -9.64 1.08
CA PHE A 59 -15.27 -10.66 2.04
C PHE A 59 -14.13 -11.56 2.53
N VAL A 60 -13.13 -11.80 1.68
CA VAL A 60 -12.02 -12.73 1.95
C VAL A 60 -10.72 -11.95 2.13
N SER A 61 -10.41 -11.59 3.37
CA SER A 61 -9.16 -10.91 3.71
C SER A 61 -7.99 -11.90 3.86
N ILE A 62 -6.75 -11.42 3.66
CA ILE A 62 -5.53 -12.21 3.85
C ILE A 62 -5.45 -12.81 5.26
N GLU A 63 -5.95 -12.08 6.27
CA GLU A 63 -5.99 -12.54 7.66
C GLU A 63 -6.92 -13.74 7.86
N VAL A 64 -8.08 -13.75 7.20
CA VAL A 64 -9.04 -14.86 7.25
C VAL A 64 -8.43 -16.10 6.58
N VAL A 65 -7.82 -15.92 5.40
CA VAL A 65 -7.13 -17.00 4.68
C VAL A 65 -5.99 -17.58 5.52
N GLY A 66 -5.17 -16.73 6.14
CA GLY A 66 -4.08 -17.18 7.00
C GLY A 66 -4.53 -17.96 8.23
N LYS A 67 -5.65 -17.56 8.86
CA LYS A 67 -6.21 -18.26 10.02
C LYS A 67 -6.86 -19.59 9.67
N MET A 68 -7.57 -19.68 8.54
CA MET A 68 -8.33 -20.88 8.17
C MET A 68 -7.49 -21.91 7.41
N MET A 69 -6.59 -21.45 6.53
CA MET A 69 -5.88 -22.30 5.56
C MET A 69 -4.36 -22.37 5.79
N GLY A 70 -3.84 -21.61 6.75
CA GLY A 70 -2.42 -21.59 7.09
C GLY A 70 -1.58 -20.61 6.26
N SER A 71 -0.31 -20.46 6.66
CA SER A 71 0.59 -19.41 6.17
C SER A 71 0.97 -19.57 4.69
N VAL A 72 1.13 -20.80 4.20
CA VAL A 72 1.53 -21.08 2.82
C VAL A 72 0.44 -20.60 1.83
N ILE A 73 -0.82 -20.89 2.12
CA ILE A 73 -1.95 -20.49 1.26
C ILE A 73 -2.15 -18.97 1.31
N ALA A 74 -1.98 -18.36 2.49
CA ALA A 74 -2.02 -16.90 2.60
C ALA A 74 -0.91 -16.20 1.79
N MET A 75 0.28 -16.79 1.70
CA MET A 75 1.37 -16.27 0.87
C MET A 75 1.02 -16.32 -0.62
N VAL A 76 0.48 -17.44 -1.10
CA VAL A 76 0.03 -17.59 -2.50
C VAL A 76 -1.08 -16.59 -2.81
N TYR A 77 -2.05 -16.43 -1.91
CA TYR A 77 -3.12 -15.45 -2.06
C TYR A 77 -2.59 -14.01 -2.12
N SER A 78 -1.60 -13.67 -1.29
CA SER A 78 -0.93 -12.36 -1.34
C SER A 78 -0.20 -12.13 -2.66
N LEU A 79 0.44 -13.16 -3.22
CA LEU A 79 1.07 -13.05 -4.54
C LEU A 79 0.04 -12.81 -5.65
N LEU A 80 -1.11 -13.48 -5.57
CA LEU A 80 -2.20 -13.27 -6.53
C LEU A 80 -2.74 -11.84 -6.47
N ILE A 81 -2.95 -11.29 -5.26
CA ILE A 81 -3.33 -9.89 -5.06
C ILE A 81 -2.29 -8.93 -5.65
N LEU A 82 -1.00 -9.22 -5.46
CA LEU A 82 0.08 -8.41 -6.03
C LEU A 82 0.05 -8.42 -7.56
N VAL A 83 -0.09 -9.59 -8.18
CA VAL A 83 -0.21 -9.72 -9.64
C VAL A 83 -1.44 -8.97 -10.14
N PHE A 84 -2.58 -9.06 -9.45
CA PHE A 84 -3.78 -8.31 -9.79
C PHE A 84 -3.51 -6.79 -9.82
N TYR A 85 -2.84 -6.26 -8.80
CA TYR A 85 -2.47 -4.83 -8.75
C TYR A 85 -1.44 -4.42 -9.80
N MET A 86 -0.55 -5.31 -10.21
CA MET A 86 0.36 -5.04 -11.33
C MET A 86 -0.40 -4.90 -12.65
N ILE A 87 -1.38 -5.77 -12.89
CA ILE A 87 -2.25 -5.67 -14.08
C ILE A 87 -3.14 -4.42 -13.98
N PHE A 88 -3.54 -4.01 -12.78
CA PHE A 88 -4.32 -2.79 -12.56
C PHE A 88 -3.60 -1.53 -13.04
N ILE A 89 -2.29 -1.44 -12.82
CA ILE A 89 -1.47 -0.33 -13.34
C ILE A 89 -1.53 -0.30 -14.88
N TYR A 90 -1.40 -1.47 -15.51
CA TYR A 90 -1.51 -1.60 -16.96
C TYR A 90 -2.92 -1.25 -17.48
N TYR A 91 -3.96 -1.57 -16.71
CA TYR A 91 -5.34 -1.17 -16.98
C TYR A 91 -5.54 0.35 -16.97
N ILE A 92 -5.01 1.06 -15.96
CA ILE A 92 -5.07 2.52 -15.92
C ILE A 92 -4.37 3.11 -17.16
N TYR A 93 -3.18 2.62 -17.48
CA TYR A 93 -2.42 3.06 -18.65
C TYR A 93 -3.20 2.85 -19.97
N THR A 94 -3.79 1.67 -20.14
CA THR A 94 -4.56 1.33 -21.35
C THR A 94 -5.82 2.17 -21.46
N THR A 95 -6.55 2.36 -20.34
CA THR A 95 -7.76 3.19 -20.29
C THR A 95 -7.44 4.64 -20.67
N PHE A 96 -6.36 5.19 -20.12
CA PHE A 96 -5.93 6.55 -20.44
C PHE A 96 -5.54 6.72 -21.90
N THR A 97 -4.77 5.78 -22.45
CA THR A 97 -4.38 5.77 -23.87
C THR A 97 -5.59 5.65 -24.78
N TYR A 98 -6.52 4.76 -24.46
CA TYR A 98 -7.76 4.57 -25.19
C TYR A 98 -8.63 5.83 -25.21
N VAL A 99 -8.81 6.50 -24.08
CA VAL A 99 -9.57 7.76 -24.01
C VAL A 99 -8.89 8.87 -24.84
N ARG A 100 -7.56 8.98 -24.78
CA ARG A 100 -6.81 9.93 -25.61
C ARG A 100 -6.97 9.62 -27.10
N TYR A 101 -6.93 8.34 -27.47
CA TYR A 101 -7.17 7.90 -28.84
C TYR A 101 -8.54 8.36 -29.33
N LEU A 102 -9.61 8.14 -28.56
CA LEU A 102 -10.97 8.58 -28.91
C LEU A 102 -11.08 10.11 -29.09
N ILE A 103 -10.34 10.89 -28.30
CA ILE A 103 -10.30 12.36 -28.39
C ILE A 103 -9.54 12.80 -29.63
N ASN A 104 -8.39 12.19 -29.91
CA ASN A 104 -7.55 12.54 -31.05
C ASN A 104 -8.23 12.24 -32.39
N GLU A 105 -8.96 11.12 -32.47
CA GLU A 105 -9.78 10.73 -33.62
C GLU A 105 -11.08 11.56 -33.73
N LYS A 106 -11.31 12.53 -32.82
CA LYS A 106 -12.51 13.37 -32.76
C LYS A 106 -13.80 12.56 -32.88
N CYS A 107 -13.85 11.43 -32.18
CA CYS A 107 -14.92 10.50 -32.46
C CYS A 107 -16.25 10.98 -31.88
N LYS A 108 -17.20 11.32 -32.76
CA LYS A 108 -18.50 11.90 -32.42
C LYS A 108 -19.38 10.98 -31.57
N CYS A 109 -19.34 9.67 -31.81
CA CYS A 109 -20.11 8.69 -31.01
C CYS A 109 -19.62 8.60 -29.55
N SER A 110 -18.39 9.06 -29.29
CA SER A 110 -17.73 9.03 -27.99
C SER A 110 -17.85 10.37 -27.27
N GLU A 111 -18.44 11.37 -27.92
CA GLU A 111 -18.60 12.74 -27.46
C GLU A 111 -19.75 12.83 -26.45
N ASP A 112 -19.52 12.17 -25.31
CA ASP A 112 -20.37 12.19 -24.13
C ASP A 112 -19.59 12.80 -22.96
N ILE A 113 -20.30 13.38 -22.00
CA ILE A 113 -19.77 13.81 -20.69
C ILE A 113 -19.01 12.65 -20.01
N SER A 114 -19.42 11.40 -20.28
CA SER A 114 -18.75 10.18 -19.82
C SER A 114 -17.27 10.10 -20.19
N ARG A 115 -16.85 10.66 -21.34
CA ARG A 115 -15.43 10.64 -21.77
C ARG A 115 -14.56 11.50 -20.86
N GLU A 116 -15.05 12.68 -20.48
CA GLU A 116 -14.36 13.58 -19.55
C GLU A 116 -14.35 13.01 -18.13
N ILE A 117 -15.48 12.43 -17.71
CA ILE A 117 -15.60 11.71 -16.42
C ILE A 117 -14.61 10.55 -16.35
N ILE A 118 -14.40 9.79 -17.43
CA ILE A 118 -13.44 8.68 -17.42
C ILE A 118 -12.01 9.19 -17.37
N MET A 119 -11.69 10.28 -18.09
CA MET A 119 -10.36 10.87 -18.01
C MET A 119 -10.05 11.34 -16.59
N MET A 120 -10.95 12.08 -15.94
CA MET A 120 -10.77 12.45 -14.52
C MET A 120 -10.82 11.24 -13.60
N GLY A 121 -11.70 10.28 -13.89
CA GLY A 121 -11.89 9.05 -13.14
C GLY A 121 -10.62 8.21 -13.07
N THR A 122 -9.91 8.04 -14.19
CA THR A 122 -8.62 7.33 -14.22
C THR A 122 -7.54 8.02 -13.38
N PHE A 123 -7.54 9.35 -13.31
CA PHE A 123 -6.63 10.08 -12.42
C PHE A 123 -6.99 9.88 -10.95
N ILE A 124 -8.27 9.97 -10.60
CA ILE A 124 -8.77 9.70 -9.25
C ILE A 124 -8.45 8.25 -8.85
N GLU A 125 -8.67 7.30 -9.76
CA GLU A 125 -8.40 5.88 -9.56
C GLU A 125 -6.92 5.61 -9.29
N LEU A 126 -6.01 6.29 -10.00
CA LEU A 126 -4.57 6.24 -9.74
C LEU A 126 -4.21 6.76 -8.34
N VAL A 127 -4.82 7.88 -7.92
CA VAL A 127 -4.60 8.45 -6.57
C VAL A 127 -5.13 7.50 -5.50
N LEU A 128 -6.34 6.96 -5.66
CA LEU A 128 -6.94 6.00 -4.73
C LEU A 128 -6.10 4.72 -4.62
N PHE A 129 -5.55 4.25 -5.74
CA PHE A 129 -4.64 3.12 -5.76
C PHE A 129 -3.35 3.40 -4.98
N PHE A 130 -2.75 4.56 -5.19
CA PHE A 130 -1.55 4.96 -4.44
C PHE A 130 -1.83 5.06 -2.94
N VAL A 131 -2.96 5.67 -2.55
CA VAL A 131 -3.40 5.73 -1.16
C VAL A 131 -3.59 4.33 -0.58
N THR A 132 -4.16 3.40 -1.36
CA THR A 132 -4.32 1.99 -0.95
C THR A 132 -2.97 1.36 -0.62
N ILE A 133 -1.98 1.48 -1.50
CA ILE A 133 -0.61 0.97 -1.26
C ILE A 133 -0.01 1.62 0.00
N LEU A 134 -0.11 2.94 0.13
CA LEU A 134 0.40 3.64 1.32
C LEU A 134 -0.25 3.12 2.60
N THR A 135 -1.56 2.89 2.60
CA THR A 135 -2.24 2.33 3.78
C THR A 135 -1.77 0.90 4.11
N MET A 136 -1.43 0.09 3.10
CA MET A 136 -0.88 -1.26 3.32
C MET A 136 0.50 -1.22 3.99
N ILE A 137 1.30 -0.19 3.76
CA ILE A 137 2.66 -0.06 4.34
C ILE A 137 2.61 0.65 5.69
N ILE A 138 1.94 1.79 5.76
CA ILE A 138 1.93 2.68 6.93
C ILE A 138 1.30 1.97 8.14
N ILE A 139 0.21 1.23 7.93
CA ILE A 139 -0.53 0.63 9.04
C ILE A 139 0.28 -0.44 9.79
N PRO A 140 0.88 -1.46 9.13
CA PRO A 140 1.74 -2.43 9.81
C PRO A 140 2.88 -1.79 10.58
N VAL A 141 3.52 -0.77 9.99
CA VAL A 141 4.62 -0.04 10.64
C VAL A 141 4.14 0.66 11.90
N LEU A 142 3.01 1.37 11.83
CA LEU A 142 2.42 2.03 12.99
C LEU A 142 2.02 1.01 14.06
N THR A 143 1.33 -0.08 13.70
CA THR A 143 0.91 -1.09 14.68
C THR A 143 2.09 -1.76 15.35
N ASN A 144 3.14 -2.13 14.59
CA ASN A 144 4.35 -2.72 15.15
C ASN A 144 5.08 -1.74 16.08
N SER A 145 5.11 -0.46 15.72
CA SER A 145 5.73 0.58 16.55
C SER A 145 4.93 0.81 17.83
N PHE A 146 3.60 0.87 17.76
CA PHE A 146 2.74 1.00 18.94
C PHE A 146 2.85 -0.21 19.87
N SER A 147 2.82 -1.43 19.32
CA SER A 147 3.02 -2.66 20.09
C SER A 147 4.37 -2.66 20.80
N TYR A 148 5.44 -2.25 20.11
CA TYR A 148 6.77 -2.12 20.71
C TYR A 148 6.80 -1.09 21.85
N VAL A 149 6.15 0.06 21.70
CA VAL A 149 6.08 1.08 22.78
C VAL A 149 5.33 0.55 23.99
N ILE A 150 4.18 -0.10 23.78
CA ILE A 150 3.37 -0.69 24.88
C ILE A 150 4.18 -1.75 25.63
N GLU A 151 4.83 -2.66 24.91
CA GLU A 151 5.63 -3.72 25.51
C GLU A 151 6.81 -3.15 26.33
N ASN A 152 7.46 -2.08 25.82
CA ASN A 152 8.51 -1.41 26.57
C ASN A 152 8.00 -0.66 27.79
N ILE A 153 6.81 -0.05 27.76
CA ILE A 153 6.22 0.60 28.94
C ILE A 153 5.93 -0.44 30.03
N GLU A 154 5.36 -1.60 29.67
CA GLU A 154 5.12 -2.69 30.62
C GLU A 154 6.43 -3.23 31.23
N ASN A 155 7.48 -3.36 30.42
CA ASN A 155 8.78 -3.82 30.88
C ASN A 155 9.46 -2.77 31.78
N VAL A 156 9.37 -1.49 31.45
CA VAL A 156 9.87 -0.39 32.30
C VAL A 156 9.11 -0.31 33.62
N GLU A 157 7.79 -0.54 33.64
CA GLU A 157 7.03 -0.61 34.90
C GLU A 157 7.49 -1.79 35.77
N LYS A 158 7.72 -2.96 35.17
CA LYS A 158 8.25 -4.14 35.88
C LYS A 158 9.66 -3.89 36.44
N ASP A 159 10.53 -3.26 35.66
CA ASP A 159 11.88 -2.90 36.07
C ASP A 159 11.85 -1.88 37.22
N ILE A 160 11.04 -0.82 37.11
CA ILE A 160 10.86 0.18 38.17
C ILE A 160 10.32 -0.46 39.46
N LYS A 161 9.31 -1.34 39.36
CA LYS A 161 8.82 -2.09 40.53
C LYS A 161 9.95 -2.90 41.15
N SER A 162 10.72 -3.64 40.36
CA SER A 162 11.82 -4.46 40.86
C SER A 162 12.95 -3.65 41.51
N ASP A 163 13.24 -2.47 40.97
CA ASP A 163 14.25 -1.53 41.47
C ASP A 163 13.80 -0.83 42.76
N ILE A 164 12.51 -0.50 42.88
CA ILE A 164 11.92 0.03 44.12
C ILE A 164 11.96 -1.01 45.24
N TYR A 165 11.71 -2.29 44.92
CA TYR A 165 11.78 -3.37 45.91
C TYR A 165 13.24 -3.78 46.26
N ASN A 166 14.24 -3.45 45.45
CA ASN A 166 15.65 -3.80 45.70
C ASN A 166 16.65 -2.69 45.29
N PRO A 167 16.62 -1.52 45.95
CA PRO A 167 17.37 -0.31 45.55
C PRO A 167 18.90 -0.46 45.63
N VAL A 168 19.38 -1.43 46.41
CA VAL A 168 20.81 -1.64 46.67
C VAL A 168 21.54 -2.24 45.46
N SER A 169 20.86 -3.02 44.61
CA SER A 169 21.50 -3.71 43.50
C SER A 169 21.77 -2.80 42.28
N SER A 170 20.90 -1.81 42.04
CA SER A 170 20.97 -0.89 40.90
C SER A 170 21.98 0.26 41.12
N LEU A 171 22.18 0.68 42.37
CA LEU A 171 23.27 1.58 42.76
C LEU A 171 24.66 0.97 42.53
N SER A 172 24.81 -0.35 42.66
CA SER A 172 26.12 -1.03 42.47
C SER A 172 26.53 -1.20 40.99
N LYS A 173 25.57 -1.17 40.05
CA LYS A 173 25.78 -1.46 38.61
C LYS A 173 25.90 -0.20 37.76
N SER A 174 25.27 0.90 38.17
CA SER A 174 25.34 2.22 37.51
C SER A 174 26.78 2.76 37.34
N PRO A 175 27.68 2.72 38.35
CA PRO A 175 29.05 3.22 38.15
C PRO A 175 29.84 2.36 37.14
N LYS A 176 29.63 1.04 37.10
CA LYS A 176 30.34 0.14 36.17
C LYS A 176 29.93 0.37 34.71
N LYS A 177 28.66 0.70 34.44
CA LYS A 177 28.16 1.02 33.08
C LYS A 177 28.65 2.40 32.61
N LEU A 178 28.62 3.41 33.48
CA LEU A 178 29.14 4.75 33.17
C LEU A 178 30.65 4.72 32.86
N MET A 179 31.41 3.96 33.63
CA MET A 179 32.86 3.85 33.46
C MET A 179 33.26 3.09 32.18
N LYS A 180 32.47 2.10 31.74
CA LYS A 180 32.65 1.44 30.44
C LYS A 180 32.28 2.37 29.28
N SER A 181 31.14 3.06 29.38
CA SER A 181 30.69 4.00 28.34
C SER A 181 31.69 5.14 28.12
N SER A 182 32.26 5.69 29.20
CA SER A 182 33.33 6.72 29.10
C SER A 182 34.61 6.19 28.43
N LYS A 183 35.01 4.93 28.70
CA LYS A 183 36.16 4.30 28.02
C LYS A 183 35.89 4.08 26.53
N ASP A 184 34.68 3.65 26.17
CA ASP A 184 34.32 3.37 24.79
C ASP A 184 34.20 4.67 23.96
N ILE A 185 33.65 5.74 24.56
CA ILE A 185 33.62 7.09 23.96
C ILE A 185 35.04 7.60 23.71
N ASN A 186 35.95 7.47 24.68
CA ASN A 186 37.34 7.90 24.51
C ASN A 186 38.07 7.08 23.42
N LYS A 187 37.75 5.79 23.31
CA LYS A 187 38.31 4.91 22.27
C LYS A 187 37.78 5.28 20.88
N PHE A 188 36.50 5.64 20.76
CA PHE A 188 35.88 6.13 19.53
C PHE A 188 36.49 7.46 19.10
N LEU A 189 36.64 8.43 20.02
CA LEU A 189 37.26 9.73 19.74
C LEU A 189 38.72 9.60 19.27
N LYS A 190 39.52 8.72 19.89
CA LYS A 190 40.89 8.44 19.45
C LYS A 190 40.96 7.79 18.06
N LYS A 191 40.01 6.90 17.74
CA LYS A 191 39.93 6.26 16.42
C LYS A 191 39.54 7.29 15.34
N SER A 192 38.50 8.08 15.60
CA SER A 192 38.03 9.13 14.71
C SER A 192 39.10 10.20 14.45
N SER A 193 39.85 10.61 15.47
CA SER A 193 40.97 11.56 15.31
C SER A 193 42.13 10.99 14.47
N LYS A 194 42.42 9.68 14.58
CA LYS A 194 43.43 9.02 13.73
C LYS A 194 42.97 8.89 12.28
N ASP A 195 41.70 8.59 12.05
CA ASP A 195 41.13 8.46 10.72
C ASP A 195 41.05 9.82 10.01
N LEU A 196 40.71 10.89 10.74
CA LEU A 196 40.77 12.27 10.23
C LEU A 196 42.20 12.72 9.85
N LYS A 197 43.22 12.36 10.66
CA LYS A 197 44.62 12.64 10.31
C LYS A 197 45.13 11.86 9.10
N LYS A 198 44.52 10.71 8.78
CA LYS A 198 44.82 9.94 7.55
C LYS A 198 44.17 10.54 6.31
N LEU A 199 43.06 11.26 6.46
CA LEU A 199 42.37 11.95 5.36
C LEU A 199 42.96 13.33 5.04
N SER A 200 43.78 13.90 5.94
CA SER A 200 44.43 15.21 5.77
C SER A 200 45.88 15.12 5.25
N ARG A 201 46.26 14.00 4.61
CA ARG A 201 47.57 13.74 4.00
C ARG A 201 47.36 13.16 2.62
#